data_AF-A0A840FNK1-F1
#
_entry.id   AF-A0A840FNK1-F1
#
_cell.length_a   1.000
_cell.length_b   1.000
_cell.length_c   1.000
_cell.angle_alpha   90.00
_cell.angle_beta   90.00
_cell.angle_gamma   90.00
#
_symmetry.space_group_name_H-M   'P 1'
#
loop_
_entity.id
_entity.type
_entity.pdbx_description
1 polymer ?
#
loop_
_entity_poly.entity_id
_entity_poly.type
_entity_poly.pdbx_seq_one_letter_code
_entity_poly.pdbx_strand_id
1 'polypeptide(L)'
;MAERIMAGRPTPKSSRRRSGSSTTTKPTAPTPTPDEARELLEIKLAQLNSLLWCCYGDGNGWFEEAGEKHRDNMLWIASDLAREAEMLLEVSGRG
;
A
#
# COMPACT_ATOMS: atom_id res chain seq x y z
N MET A 1 53.00 -22.63 -17.79
CA MET A 1 52.11 -23.80 -17.91
C MET A 1 50.89 -23.51 -17.05
N ALA A 2 49.74 -23.21 -17.66
CA ALA A 2 48.49 -22.95 -16.92
C ALA A 2 47.41 -23.87 -17.48
N GLU A 3 46.94 -24.79 -16.65
CA GLU A 3 45.93 -25.77 -16.98
C GLU A 3 44.52 -25.18 -17.06
N ARG A 4 43.74 -25.81 -17.93
CA ARG A 4 42.33 -25.59 -18.26
C ARG A 4 41.46 -26.11 -17.13
N ILE A 5 40.35 -25.45 -16.79
CA ILE A 5 39.05 -26.12 -16.58
C ILE A 5 37.91 -25.16 -16.99
N MET A 6 37.25 -25.52 -18.09
CA MET A 6 35.94 -25.01 -18.49
C MET A 6 34.84 -25.73 -17.69
N ALA A 7 33.81 -25.02 -17.24
CA ALA A 7 32.39 -25.41 -17.36
C ALA A 7 31.48 -24.43 -16.60
N GLY A 8 30.56 -23.74 -17.30
CA GLY A 8 29.57 -22.92 -16.59
C GLY A 8 28.68 -22.03 -17.44
N ARG A 9 27.83 -22.63 -18.29
CA ARG A 9 26.50 -22.15 -18.72
C ARG A 9 26.38 -20.84 -19.55
N PRO A 10 25.83 -20.88 -20.78
CA PRO A 10 25.46 -19.66 -21.51
C PRO A 10 24.33 -18.91 -20.77
N THR A 11 24.55 -17.63 -20.50
CA THR A 11 23.52 -16.71 -20.00
C THR A 11 22.38 -16.58 -21.02
N PRO A 12 21.09 -16.69 -20.63
CA PRO A 12 20.01 -16.40 -21.55
C PRO A 12 20.05 -14.92 -21.94
N LYS A 13 20.13 -14.65 -23.25
CA LYS A 13 19.96 -13.31 -23.84
C LYS A 13 18.52 -12.87 -23.56
N SER A 14 18.33 -12.04 -22.54
CA SER A 14 17.06 -11.37 -22.29
C SER A 14 16.77 -10.43 -23.46
N SER A 15 15.82 -10.86 -24.29
CA SER A 15 15.25 -10.06 -25.38
C SER A 15 14.62 -8.82 -24.77
N ARG A 16 15.30 -7.67 -24.93
CA ARG A 16 14.78 -6.37 -24.55
C ARG A 16 13.57 -6.07 -25.44
N ARG A 17 12.40 -6.54 -24.99
CA ARG A 17 11.11 -6.29 -25.63
C ARG A 17 10.85 -4.79 -25.52
N ARG A 18 11.09 -4.11 -26.64
CA ARG A 18 10.73 -2.72 -26.89
C ARG A 18 9.22 -2.64 -26.89
N SER A 19 8.61 -2.36 -25.73
CA SER A 19 7.18 -2.06 -25.65
C SER A 19 7.00 -0.56 -25.82
N GLY A 20 6.29 -0.20 -26.88
CA GLY A 20 6.05 1.17 -27.30
C GLY A 20 5.34 2.00 -26.24
N SER A 21 5.60 3.29 -26.36
CA SER A 21 4.86 4.39 -25.75
C SER A 21 3.35 4.10 -25.77
N SER A 22 2.76 3.98 -24.58
CA SER A 22 1.35 4.26 -24.37
C SER A 22 1.31 5.44 -23.40
N THR A 23 0.82 6.56 -23.91
CA THR A 23 0.37 7.71 -23.14
C THR A 23 -0.51 7.22 -21.99
N THR A 24 -0.03 7.35 -20.75
CA THR A 24 -0.81 7.09 -19.55
C THR A 24 -1.82 8.21 -19.37
N THR A 25 -2.97 8.08 -20.03
CA THR A 25 -4.21 8.66 -19.50
C THR A 25 -4.41 8.04 -18.12
N LYS A 26 -4.23 8.86 -17.07
CA LYS A 26 -4.54 8.50 -15.69
C LYS A 26 -5.90 7.80 -15.69
N PRO A 27 -6.02 6.52 -15.25
CA PRO A 27 -7.32 5.90 -15.13
C PRO A 27 -8.10 6.75 -14.13
N THR A 28 -9.16 7.43 -14.59
CA THR A 28 -10.19 7.91 -13.68
C THR A 28 -10.78 6.66 -13.07
N ALA A 29 -10.41 6.37 -11.82
CA ALA A 29 -10.99 5.25 -11.10
C ALA A 29 -12.52 5.43 -11.11
N PRO A 30 -13.28 4.40 -11.52
CA PRO A 30 -14.74 4.47 -11.47
C PRO A 30 -15.16 4.76 -10.02
N THR A 31 -16.14 5.64 -9.84
CA THR A 31 -16.75 5.86 -8.53
C THR A 31 -17.30 4.53 -8.04
N PRO A 32 -16.92 4.07 -6.83
CA PRO A 32 -17.36 2.77 -6.32
C PRO A 32 -18.88 2.75 -6.18
N THR A 33 -19.49 1.62 -6.48
CA THR A 33 -20.90 1.35 -6.14
C THR A 33 -21.09 1.37 -4.62
N PRO A 34 -22.32 1.53 -4.10
CA PRO A 34 -22.56 1.52 -2.65
C PRO A 34 -22.04 0.26 -1.94
N ASP A 35 -22.17 -0.90 -2.58
CA ASP A 35 -21.66 -2.18 -2.04
C ASP A 35 -20.13 -2.24 -2.03
N GLU A 36 -19.48 -1.83 -3.13
CA GLU A 36 -18.01 -1.73 -3.19
C GLU A 36 -17.48 -0.69 -2.20
N ALA A 37 -18.19 0.43 -2.01
CA ALA A 37 -17.84 1.45 -1.05
C ALA A 37 -17.91 0.93 0.39
N ARG A 38 -18.90 0.09 0.70
CA ARG A 38 -19.01 -0.58 2.00
C ARG A 38 -17.88 -1.57 2.22
N GLU A 39 -17.53 -2.40 1.24
CA GLU A 39 -16.39 -3.33 1.35
C GLU A 39 -15.07 -2.56 1.58
N LEU A 40 -14.84 -1.50 0.79
CA LEU A 40 -13.67 -0.64 0.97
C LEU A 40 -13.67 0.05 2.34
N LEU A 41 -14.82 0.47 2.85
CA LEU A 41 -14.95 1.06 4.19
C LEU A 41 -14.50 0.06 5.26
N GLU A 42 -14.98 -1.18 5.21
CA GLU A 42 -14.61 -2.24 6.16
C GLU A 42 -13.10 -2.48 6.14
N ILE A 43 -12.49 -2.52 4.95
CA ILE A 43 -11.04 -2.64 4.78
C ILE A 43 -10.30 -1.46 5.42
N LYS A 44 -10.74 -0.22 5.16
CA LYS A 44 -10.10 1.00 5.69
C LYS A 44 -10.20 1.07 7.22
N LEU A 45 -11.34 0.70 7.78
CA LEU A 45 -11.52 0.63 9.23
C LEU A 45 -10.64 -0.45 9.86
N ALA A 46 -10.47 -1.61 9.21
CA ALA A 46 -9.54 -2.65 9.69
C ALA A 46 -8.08 -2.19 9.67
N GLN A 47 -7.67 -1.45 8.63
CA GLN A 47 -6.34 -0.83 8.54
C GLN A 47 -6.12 0.20 9.65
N LEU A 48 -7.09 1.10 9.85
CA LEU A 48 -7.04 2.12 10.90
C LEU A 48 -6.98 1.47 12.29
N ASN A 49 -7.82 0.46 12.55
CA ASN A 49 -7.83 -0.27 13.82
C ASN A 49 -6.46 -0.92 14.09
N SER A 50 -5.91 -1.62 13.08
CA SER A 50 -4.60 -2.26 13.21
C SER A 50 -3.49 -1.24 13.49
N LEU A 51 -3.51 -0.09 12.81
CA LEU A 51 -2.53 0.98 13.03
C LEU A 51 -2.62 1.54 14.46
N LEU A 52 -3.83 1.84 14.93
CA LEU A 52 -4.06 2.34 16.29
C LEU A 52 -3.70 1.30 17.36
N TRP A 53 -3.95 0.02 17.08
CA TRP A 53 -3.51 -1.08 17.93
C TRP A 53 -1.98 -1.12 18.05
N CYS A 54 -1.24 -0.91 16.96
CA CYS A 54 0.21 -0.81 17.05
C CYS A 54 0.70 0.47 17.76
N CYS A 55 -0.10 1.55 17.77
CA CYS A 55 0.25 2.77 18.48
C CYS A 55 0.06 2.66 19.99
N TYR A 56 -0.94 1.90 20.46
CA TYR A 56 -1.37 1.94 21.87
C TYR A 56 -1.63 0.58 22.52
N GLY A 57 -1.76 -0.50 21.73
CA GLY A 57 -2.39 -1.75 22.15
C GLY A 57 -1.44 -2.90 22.50
N ASP A 58 -0.19 -2.88 22.05
CA ASP A 58 0.75 -3.99 22.33
C ASP A 58 1.59 -3.81 23.61
N GLY A 59 1.55 -2.61 24.21
CA GLY A 59 2.27 -2.29 25.45
C GLY A 59 3.79 -2.45 25.37
N ASN A 60 4.37 -2.56 24.16
CA ASN A 60 5.80 -2.80 23.98
C ASN A 60 6.62 -1.51 23.85
N GLY A 61 5.97 -0.33 23.93
CA GLY A 61 6.63 0.97 23.87
C GLY A 61 7.13 1.36 22.47
N TRP A 62 6.82 0.57 21.44
CA TRP A 62 7.30 0.81 20.07
C TRP A 62 6.89 2.18 19.55
N PHE A 63 5.67 2.62 19.85
CA PHE A 63 5.19 3.93 19.44
C PHE A 63 6.01 5.06 20.09
N GLU A 64 6.27 4.98 21.40
CA GLU A 64 7.09 5.94 22.13
C GLU A 64 8.54 5.95 21.65
N GLU A 65 9.09 4.79 21.29
CA GLU A 65 10.46 4.60 20.80
C GLU A 65 10.65 5.03 19.34
N ALA A 66 9.59 5.04 18.53
CA ALA A 66 9.66 5.37 17.10
C ALA A 66 10.11 6.82 16.83
N GLY A 67 10.14 7.68 17.85
CA GLY A 67 10.54 9.07 17.76
C GLY A 67 9.43 9.98 17.22
N GLU A 68 9.54 11.28 17.51
CA GLU A 68 8.50 12.29 17.21
C GLU A 68 8.06 12.29 15.74
N LYS A 69 9.01 12.37 14.81
CA LYS A 69 8.69 12.39 13.36
C LYS A 69 7.97 11.13 12.87
N HIS A 70 8.30 9.95 13.42
CA HIS A 70 7.62 8.72 13.02
C HIS A 70 6.20 8.66 13.55
N ARG A 71 6.00 9.08 14.82
CA ARG A 71 4.67 9.21 15.42
C ARG A 71 3.79 10.20 14.68
N ASP A 72 4.33 11.35 14.28
CA ASP A 72 3.60 12.33 13.47
C ASP A 72 3.16 11.75 12.13
N ASN A 73 4.02 10.98 11.46
CA ASN A 73 3.65 10.30 10.21
C ASN A 73 2.56 9.25 10.43
N MET A 74 2.62 8.48 11.53
CA MET A 74 1.58 7.50 11.86
C MET A 74 0.23 8.17 12.14
N LEU A 75 0.22 9.27 12.89
CA LEU A 75 -0.99 10.05 13.13
C LEU A 75 -1.52 10.67 11.84
N TRP A 76 -0.63 11.12 10.95
CA TRP A 76 -1.02 11.58 9.63
C TRP A 76 -1.68 10.48 8.80
N ILE A 77 -1.11 9.26 8.76
CA ILE A 77 -1.71 8.11 8.07
C ILE A 77 -3.07 7.76 8.69
N ALA A 78 -3.18 7.74 10.02
CA ALA A 78 -4.45 7.49 10.69
C ALA A 78 -5.51 8.54 10.32
N SER A 79 -5.13 9.81 10.24
CA SER A 79 -6.02 10.90 9.84
C SER A 79 -6.50 10.76 8.39
N ASP A 80 -5.62 10.32 7.48
CA ASP A 80 -5.97 10.12 6.08
C ASP A 80 -6.90 8.91 5.90
N LEU A 81 -6.62 7.81 6.60
CA LEU A 81 -7.49 6.63 6.64
C LEU A 81 -8.88 6.95 7.20
N ALA A 82 -8.96 7.77 8.26
CA ALA A 82 -10.23 8.21 8.83
C ALA A 82 -11.04 9.05 7.83
N ARG A 83 -10.39 9.98 7.13
CA ARG A 83 -11.03 10.79 6.08
C ARG A 83 -11.52 9.93 4.91
N GLU A 84 -10.73 8.95 4.47
CA GLU A 84 -11.16 8.00 3.43
C GLU A 84 -12.35 7.16 3.89
N ALA A 85 -12.38 6.72 5.14
CA ALA A 85 -13.52 6.00 5.71
C ALA A 85 -14.78 6.88 5.76
N GLU A 86 -14.68 8.16 6.13
CA GLU A 86 -15.82 9.08 6.09
C GLU A 86 -16.40 9.22 4.67
N MET A 87 -15.54 9.41 3.67
CA MET A 87 -15.97 9.51 2.26
C MET A 87 -16.67 8.23 1.78
N LEU A 88 -16.14 7.05 2.15
CA LEU A 88 -16.74 5.76 1.80
C LEU A 88 -18.07 5.52 2.52
N LEU A 89 -18.19 5.96 3.78
CA LEU A 89 -19.42 5.89 4.55
C LEU A 89 -20.54 6.68 3.86
N GLU A 90 -20.26 7.91 3.44
CA GLU A 90 -21.22 8.76 2.71
C GLU A 90 -21.70 8.13 1.39
N VAL A 91 -20.79 7.48 0.65
CA VAL A 91 -21.14 6.80 -0.61
C VAL A 91 -21.93 5.52 -0.35
N SER A 92 -21.57 4.75 0.68
CA SER A 92 -22.26 3.49 1.04
C SER A 92 -23.68 3.70 1.58
N GLY A 93 -23.93 4.82 2.28
CA GLY A 93 -25.23 5.17 2.85
C GLY A 93 -26.22 5.81 1.87
N ARG A 94 -25.79 6.06 0.63
CA ARG A 94 -26.63 6.63 -0.44
C ARG A 94 -27.36 5.57 -1.29
N GLY A 95 -27.36 4.31 -0.87
CA GLY A 95 -28.08 3.20 -1.51
C GLY A 95 -29.56 3.16 -1.18
#